data_AF-W2XEF0-F1
#
_entry.id   AF-W2XEF0-F1
#
_cell.length_a   1.000
_cell.length_b   1.000
_cell.length_c   1.000
_cell.angle_alpha   90.00
_cell.angle_beta   90.00
_cell.angle_gamma   90.00
#
_symmetry.space_group_name_H-M   'P 1'
#
loop_
_entity.id
_entity.type
_entity.pdbx_description
1 polymer ?
#
loop_
_entity_poly.entity_id
_entity_poly.type
_entity_poly.pdbx_seq_one_letter_code
_entity_poly.pdbx_strand_id
1 'polypeptide(L)'
;MSSFKTASLKKYLECLDYFWHHANFLLEFCAEHSFLKWKFFIKRMARVAVDAIAKNASFQRPVKGLKQALQKRAMVVSMDRTSKLCSQCHQTLSFVQYLVATKFMKRKKRKGTVLIRNRPEVQFEKKKCYGVLRCDHEGCGACYWDRDVNAAINMLELLKSEILGLGRMVPFNRK
;
A
#
# COMPACT_ATOMS: atom_id res chain seq x y z
N MET A 1 -16.99 19.89 -1.43
CA MET A 1 -16.33 18.59 -1.16
C MET A 1 -17.38 17.67 -0.54
N SER A 2 -17.78 16.61 -1.23
CA SER A 2 -18.66 15.60 -0.62
C SER A 2 -17.87 14.89 0.47
N SER A 3 -18.28 15.05 1.74
CA SER A 3 -17.74 14.22 2.81
C SER A 3 -18.05 12.78 2.45
N PHE A 4 -17.04 11.91 2.50
CA PHE A 4 -17.29 10.48 2.49
C PHE A 4 -18.16 10.22 3.73
N LYS A 5 -19.46 10.03 3.53
CA LYS A 5 -20.39 9.64 4.59
C LYS A 5 -19.96 8.24 5.00
N THR A 6 -19.08 8.15 5.99
CA THR A 6 -18.82 6.88 6.67
C THR A 6 -20.16 6.41 7.23
N ALA A 7 -20.55 5.19 6.86
CA ALA A 7 -21.73 4.57 7.43
C ALA A 7 -21.61 4.64 8.97
N SER A 8 -22.75 4.81 9.66
CA SER A 8 -22.73 4.81 11.13
C SER A 8 -22.03 3.54 11.63
N LEU A 9 -21.31 3.63 12.76
CA LEU A 9 -20.59 2.51 13.34
C LEU A 9 -21.47 1.24 13.43
N LYS A 10 -22.75 1.42 13.76
CA LYS A 10 -23.76 0.36 13.77
C LYS A 10 -23.91 -0.33 12.41
N LYS A 11 -24.08 0.42 11.32
CA LYS A 11 -24.15 -0.14 9.97
C LYS A 11 -22.86 -0.85 9.56
N TYR A 12 -21.71 -0.33 9.98
CA TYR A 12 -20.43 -0.98 9.72
C TYR A 12 -20.32 -2.33 10.44
N LEU A 13 -20.73 -2.40 11.70
CA LEU A 13 -20.78 -3.64 12.48
C LEU A 13 -21.78 -4.65 11.89
N GLU A 14 -22.96 -4.21 11.45
CA GLU A 14 -23.95 -5.05 10.76
C GLU A 14 -23.39 -5.63 9.45
N CYS A 15 -22.66 -4.83 8.66
CA CYS A 15 -22.00 -5.33 7.44
C CYS A 15 -20.87 -6.33 7.75
N LEU A 16 -20.13 -6.12 8.84
CA LEU A 16 -19.06 -7.02 9.29
C LEU A 16 -19.63 -8.35 9.77
N ASP A 17 -20.71 -8.31 10.53
CA ASP A 17 -21.40 -9.50 11.03
C ASP A 17 -22.01 -10.30 9.89
N TYR A 18 -22.65 -9.63 8.93
CA TYR A 18 -23.13 -10.26 7.69
C TYR A 18 -21.98 -10.91 6.91
N PHE A 19 -20.87 -10.19 6.72
CA PHE A 19 -19.70 -10.75 6.04
C PHE A 19 -19.18 -12.00 6.75
N TRP A 20 -19.10 -11.97 8.08
CA TRP A 20 -18.60 -13.09 8.88
C TRP A 20 -19.52 -14.32 8.78
N HIS A 21 -20.84 -14.12 8.89
CA HIS A 21 -21.83 -15.18 8.72
C HIS A 21 -21.78 -15.85 7.34
N HIS A 22 -21.42 -15.09 6.30
CA HIS A 22 -21.33 -15.59 4.93
C HIS A 22 -19.90 -15.91 4.48
N ALA A 23 -18.91 -15.83 5.37
CA ALA A 23 -17.50 -16.04 5.04
C ALA A 23 -17.24 -17.47 4.54
N ASN A 24 -17.89 -18.48 5.14
CA ASN A 24 -17.74 -19.88 4.72
C ASN A 24 -18.27 -20.10 3.29
N PHE A 25 -19.46 -19.57 2.98
CA PHE A 25 -20.00 -19.60 1.63
C PHE A 25 -19.06 -18.91 0.62
N LEU A 26 -18.52 -17.74 0.98
CA LEU A 26 -17.54 -17.04 0.15
C LEU A 26 -16.28 -17.87 -0.07
N LEU A 27 -15.75 -18.53 0.97
CA LEU A 27 -14.57 -19.38 0.87
C LEU A 27 -14.83 -20.62 0.01
N GLU A 28 -15.98 -21.27 0.15
CA GLU A 28 -16.41 -22.40 -0.68
C GLU A 28 -16.61 -21.98 -2.14
N PHE A 29 -17.34 -20.88 -2.38
CA PHE A 29 -17.51 -20.29 -3.71
C PHE A 29 -16.16 -19.96 -4.36
N CYS A 30 -15.22 -19.42 -3.60
CA CYS A 30 -13.86 -19.10 -4.07
C CYS A 30 -13.00 -20.36 -4.32
N ALA A 31 -13.26 -21.44 -3.60
CA ALA A 31 -12.59 -22.73 -3.81
C ALA A 31 -13.11 -23.45 -5.06
N GLU A 32 -14.40 -23.34 -5.35
CA GLU A 32 -15.05 -23.93 -6.53
C GLU A 32 -14.80 -23.13 -7.81
N HIS A 33 -14.80 -21.81 -7.71
CA HIS A 33 -14.54 -20.92 -8.84
C HIS A 33 -13.10 -20.42 -8.81
N SER A 34 -12.21 -21.12 -9.51
CA SER A 34 -10.83 -20.67 -9.73
C SER A 34 -10.83 -19.23 -10.26
N PHE A 35 -10.33 -18.29 -9.45
CA PHE A 35 -10.34 -16.86 -9.77
C PHE A 35 -9.67 -16.60 -11.12
N LEU A 36 -10.49 -16.41 -12.17
CA LEU A 36 -10.02 -15.76 -13.39
C LEU A 36 -9.58 -14.37 -12.99
N LYS A 37 -8.26 -14.14 -12.97
CA LYS A 37 -7.58 -12.87 -12.63
C LYS A 37 -8.52 -11.68 -12.75
N TRP A 38 -9.10 -11.26 -11.63
CA TRP A 38 -9.84 -10.01 -11.55
C TRP A 38 -8.82 -8.89 -11.80
N LYS A 39 -8.72 -8.46 -13.05
CA LYS A 39 -7.93 -7.31 -13.45
C LYS A 39 -8.73 -6.08 -13.06
N PHE A 40 -8.47 -5.56 -11.86
CA PHE A 40 -8.86 -4.21 -11.52
C PHE A 40 -8.14 -3.27 -12.49
N PHE A 41 -8.87 -2.75 -13.49
CA PHE A 41 -8.35 -1.74 -14.40
C PHE A 41 -8.22 -0.42 -13.65
N ILE A 42 -7.04 -0.14 -13.13
CA ILE A 42 -6.68 1.21 -12.67
C ILE A 42 -6.51 2.07 -13.93
N LYS A 43 -7.48 2.96 -14.19
CA LYS A 43 -7.43 3.89 -15.33
C LYS A 43 -6.19 4.80 -15.19
N ARG A 44 -5.26 4.66 -16.13
CA ARG A 44 -3.92 5.28 -16.19
C ARG A 44 -3.96 6.68 -16.82
N MET A 45 -4.82 7.58 -16.35
CA MET A 45 -4.95 8.93 -16.95
C MET A 45 -4.13 10.04 -16.28
N ALA A 46 -3.47 9.77 -15.15
CA ALA A 46 -2.64 10.78 -14.46
C ALA A 46 -1.14 10.70 -14.79
N ARG A 47 -0.66 9.68 -15.51
CA ARG A 47 0.79 9.41 -15.63
C ARG A 47 1.50 10.30 -16.67
N VAL A 48 0.82 10.66 -17.77
CA VAL A 48 1.43 11.45 -18.86
C VAL A 48 1.71 12.89 -18.44
N ALA A 49 0.80 13.53 -17.68
CA ALA A 49 1.01 14.88 -17.17
C ALA A 49 2.14 14.92 -16.13
N VAL A 50 2.22 13.90 -15.26
CA VAL A 50 3.29 13.74 -14.27
C VAL A 50 4.64 13.49 -14.96
N ASP A 51 4.67 12.62 -15.97
CA ASP A 51 5.88 12.33 -16.75
C ASP A 51 6.35 13.55 -17.58
N ALA A 52 5.43 14.40 -18.05
CA ALA A 52 5.76 15.64 -18.75
C ALA A 52 6.35 16.70 -17.80
N ILE A 53 5.79 16.85 -16.60
CA ILE A 53 6.34 17.72 -15.55
C ILE A 53 7.73 17.20 -15.11
N ALA A 54 7.89 15.89 -14.97
CA ALA A 54 9.15 15.26 -14.62
C ALA A 54 10.22 15.36 -15.72
N LYS A 55 9.84 15.42 -17.00
CA LYS A 55 10.77 15.64 -18.12
C LYS A 55 11.24 17.08 -18.25
N ASN A 56 10.35 18.06 -18.03
CA ASN A 56 10.70 19.49 -18.09
C ASN A 56 11.53 19.93 -16.87
N ALA A 57 11.41 19.22 -15.76
CA ALA A 57 12.35 19.33 -14.66
C ALA A 57 13.48 18.31 -14.89
N SER A 58 14.49 18.67 -15.68
CA SER A 58 15.72 17.88 -15.83
C SER A 58 16.43 17.70 -14.47
N PHE A 59 15.97 16.71 -13.71
CA PHE A 59 16.45 16.33 -12.38
C PHE A 59 17.75 15.52 -12.50
N GLN A 60 18.87 16.18 -12.81
CA GLN A 60 20.22 15.61 -12.65
C GLN A 60 21.01 16.18 -11.46
N ARG A 61 20.34 16.95 -10.56
CA ARG A 61 20.81 17.58 -9.29
C ARG A 61 21.49 18.98 -9.46
N PRO A 62 21.45 19.86 -8.44
CA PRO A 62 21.05 19.66 -7.04
C PRO A 62 19.69 20.28 -6.66
N VAL A 63 18.94 19.49 -5.88
CA VAL A 63 17.66 19.79 -5.20
C VAL A 63 17.65 21.14 -4.45
N LYS A 64 18.83 21.70 -4.13
CA LYS A 64 18.99 23.00 -3.47
C LYS A 64 18.42 24.16 -4.30
N GLY A 65 18.71 24.22 -5.61
CA GLY A 65 18.26 25.32 -6.47
C GLY A 65 16.74 25.35 -6.63
N LEU A 66 16.14 24.17 -6.81
CA LEU A 66 14.68 24.03 -6.89
C LEU A 66 13.99 24.39 -5.57
N LYS A 67 14.52 23.91 -4.44
CA LYS A 67 13.98 24.25 -3.12
C LYS A 67 13.99 25.77 -2.92
N GLN A 68 15.10 26.43 -3.21
CA GLN A 68 15.22 27.89 -3.12
C GLN A 68 14.27 28.62 -4.07
N ALA A 69 14.12 28.16 -5.31
CA ALA A 69 13.20 28.77 -6.28
C ALA A 69 11.73 28.64 -5.85
N LEU A 70 11.34 27.49 -5.30
CA LEU A 70 9.99 27.26 -4.78
C LEU A 70 9.75 28.07 -3.49
N GLN A 71 10.73 28.16 -2.60
CA GLN A 71 10.65 28.94 -1.36
C GLN A 71 10.39 30.44 -1.59
N LYS A 72 10.80 30.98 -2.75
CA LYS A 72 10.48 32.36 -3.15
C LYS A 72 8.99 32.59 -3.45
N ARG A 73 8.21 31.52 -3.69
CA ARG A 73 6.81 31.60 -4.17
C ARG A 73 5.81 30.91 -3.25
N ALA A 74 6.26 29.94 -2.46
CA ALA A 74 5.42 29.15 -1.58
C ALA A 74 6.22 28.62 -0.39
N MET A 75 5.52 28.24 0.68
CA MET A 75 6.13 27.45 1.75
C MET A 75 6.48 26.06 1.24
N VAL A 76 7.72 25.62 1.47
CA VAL A 76 8.23 24.33 0.99
C VAL A 76 8.63 23.46 2.17
N VAL A 77 7.83 22.42 2.41
CA VAL A 77 8.13 21.38 3.40
C VAL A 77 8.77 20.19 2.71
N SER A 78 9.95 19.78 3.17
CA SER A 78 10.56 18.54 2.69
C SER A 78 9.87 17.32 3.30
N MET A 79 9.60 16.29 2.50
CA MET A 79 8.81 15.11 2.88
C MET A 79 9.66 13.83 2.88
N ASP A 80 10.79 13.83 3.59
CA ASP A 80 11.67 12.66 3.67
C ASP A 80 11.11 11.63 4.66
N ARG A 81 11.24 10.34 4.34
CA ARG A 81 10.87 9.21 5.22
C ARG A 81 9.38 9.12 5.61
N THR A 82 8.50 9.92 5.01
CA THR A 82 7.05 9.94 5.31
C THR A 82 6.37 8.60 5.09
N SER A 83 6.80 7.80 4.12
CA SER A 83 6.27 6.45 3.91
C SER A 83 6.90 5.36 4.78
N LYS A 84 8.02 5.65 5.48
CA LYS A 84 8.81 4.66 6.22
C LYS A 84 8.50 4.63 7.71
N LEU A 85 7.91 5.69 8.25
CA LEU A 85 7.55 5.78 9.67
C LEU A 85 6.05 5.62 9.84
N CYS A 86 5.64 4.96 10.91
CA CYS A 86 4.24 4.83 11.30
C CYS A 86 3.66 6.21 11.61
N SER A 87 2.50 6.55 11.06
CA SER A 87 1.85 7.82 11.38
C SER A 87 1.28 7.92 12.79
N GLN A 88 1.10 6.80 13.50
CA GLN A 88 0.63 6.81 14.88
C GLN A 88 1.77 6.89 15.90
N CYS A 89 2.82 6.07 15.75
CA CYS A 89 3.89 5.96 16.75
C CYS A 89 5.26 6.41 16.26
N HIS A 90 5.38 6.81 14.98
CA HIS A 90 6.61 7.23 14.32
C HIS A 90 7.76 6.21 14.31
N GLN A 91 7.49 4.96 14.69
CA GLN A 91 8.46 3.86 14.55
C GLN A 91 8.62 3.42 13.10
N THR A 92 9.76 2.82 12.79
CA THR A 92 10.04 2.35 11.44
C THR A 92 9.12 1.20 11.07
N LEU A 93 8.53 1.27 9.88
CA LEU A 93 7.65 0.24 9.35
C LEU A 93 8.44 -0.85 8.61
N SER A 94 7.97 -2.08 8.75
CA SER A 94 8.47 -3.27 8.08
C SER A 94 7.65 -3.61 6.84
N PHE A 95 8.25 -4.31 5.89
CA PHE A 95 7.53 -4.83 4.73
C PHE A 95 6.70 -6.05 5.10
N VAL A 96 5.48 -6.12 4.59
CA VAL A 96 4.67 -7.33 4.69
C VAL A 96 5.18 -8.38 3.70
N GLN A 97 5.37 -9.60 4.18
CA GLN A 97 5.67 -10.76 3.34
C GLN A 97 4.46 -11.68 3.29
N TYR A 98 4.11 -12.15 2.10
CA TYR A 98 3.02 -13.11 1.90
C TYR A 98 3.50 -14.29 1.07
N LEU A 99 2.93 -15.46 1.34
CA LEU A 99 3.22 -16.68 0.58
C LEU A 99 2.41 -16.66 -0.72
N VAL A 100 3.09 -16.90 -1.83
CA VAL A 100 2.47 -17.01 -3.15
C VAL A 100 2.75 -18.39 -3.69
N ALA A 101 1.70 -19.09 -4.11
CA ALA A 101 1.81 -20.34 -4.82
C ALA A 101 2.55 -20.12 -6.15
N THR A 102 3.72 -20.74 -6.31
CA THR A 102 4.53 -20.69 -7.52
C THR A 102 4.43 -22.01 -8.28
N LYS A 103 3.65 -21.97 -9.37
CA LYS A 103 3.40 -23.03 -10.36
C LYS A 103 2.85 -24.36 -9.84
N PHE A 104 1.73 -24.78 -10.43
CA PHE A 104 1.40 -26.19 -10.56
C PHE A 104 2.41 -26.84 -11.53
N MET A 105 3.08 -27.92 -11.12
CA MET A 105 3.88 -28.74 -12.04
C MET A 105 3.04 -29.06 -13.30
N LYS A 106 3.48 -28.62 -14.48
CA LYS A 106 2.76 -28.88 -15.74
C LYS A 106 2.66 -30.39 -15.92
N ARG A 107 1.43 -30.90 -16.05
CA ARG A 107 1.16 -32.32 -16.33
C ARG A 107 1.90 -32.74 -17.61
N LYS A 108 2.87 -33.67 -17.51
CA LYS A 108 3.40 -34.37 -18.69
C LYS A 108 2.37 -35.41 -19.12
N LYS A 109 1.70 -35.20 -20.27
CA LYS A 109 1.00 -36.29 -20.96
C LYS A 109 2.06 -37.22 -21.57
N ARG A 110 2.11 -38.48 -21.15
CA ARG A 110 2.84 -39.55 -21.86
C ARG A 110 1.82 -40.48 -22.51
N LYS A 111 2.00 -40.70 -23.83
CA LYS A 111 1.36 -41.70 -24.70
C LYS A 111 0.10 -42.38 -24.11
N GLY A 112 -1.06 -41.73 -24.26
CA GLY A 112 -2.39 -42.36 -24.15
C GLY A 112 -2.84 -42.87 -22.78
N THR A 113 -1.99 -42.91 -21.75
CA THR A 113 -2.35 -43.49 -20.45
C THR A 113 -2.63 -42.38 -19.43
N VAL A 114 -3.86 -42.31 -18.94
CA VAL A 114 -4.29 -41.35 -17.90
C VAL A 114 -3.73 -41.82 -16.55
N LEU A 115 -2.62 -41.21 -16.11
CA LEU A 115 -2.10 -41.45 -14.76
C LEU A 115 -3.04 -40.84 -13.71
N ILE A 116 -3.23 -41.58 -12.61
CA ILE A 116 -4.03 -41.21 -11.42
C ILE A 116 -3.73 -39.76 -11.01
N ARG A 117 -4.79 -39.03 -10.65
CA ARG A 117 -4.81 -37.58 -10.34
C ARG A 117 -3.90 -37.22 -9.15
N ASN A 118 -2.59 -37.24 -9.32
CA ASN A 118 -1.67 -36.71 -8.31
C ASN A 118 -1.91 -35.20 -8.22
N ARG A 119 -2.37 -34.76 -7.04
CA ARG A 119 -2.52 -33.34 -6.67
C ARG A 119 -1.18 -32.67 -6.95
N PRO A 120 -1.11 -31.65 -7.82
CA PRO A 120 0.15 -30.98 -8.08
C PRO A 120 0.68 -30.39 -6.77
N GLU A 121 1.91 -30.77 -6.40
CA GLU A 121 2.60 -30.18 -5.25
C GLU A 121 2.74 -28.68 -5.50
N VAL A 122 2.09 -27.89 -4.64
CA VAL A 122 2.13 -26.42 -4.71
C VAL A 122 3.38 -25.98 -3.96
N GLN A 123 4.35 -25.42 -4.67
CA GLN A 123 5.46 -24.72 -4.04
C GLN A 123 5.00 -23.31 -3.64
N PHE A 124 5.45 -22.84 -2.48
CA PHE A 124 5.17 -21.50 -1.99
C PHE A 124 6.45 -20.67 -1.94
N GLU A 125 6.38 -19.44 -2.44
CA GLU A 125 7.46 -18.46 -2.36
C GLU A 125 7.02 -17.26 -1.51
N LYS A 126 7.90 -16.76 -0.65
CA LYS A 126 7.65 -15.51 0.09
C LYS A 126 7.87 -14.31 -0.83
N LYS A 127 6.83 -13.51 -1.05
CA LYS A 127 6.92 -12.24 -1.80
C LYS A 127 6.67 -11.05 -0.89
N LYS A 128 7.40 -9.96 -1.14
CA LYS A 128 7.21 -8.68 -0.45
C LYS A 128 6.04 -7.93 -1.07
N CYS A 129 5.11 -7.49 -0.24
CA CYS A 129 4.10 -6.51 -0.63
C CYS A 129 4.69 -5.12 -0.47
N TYR A 130 4.84 -4.37 -1.57
CA TYR A 130 5.36 -3.01 -1.50
C TYR A 130 4.30 -1.99 -1.09
N GLY A 131 3.02 -2.24 -1.41
CA GLY A 131 1.92 -1.32 -1.11
C GLY A 131 1.49 -1.32 0.36
N VAL A 132 1.79 -2.40 1.10
CA VAL A 132 1.38 -2.54 2.50
C VAL A 132 2.60 -2.68 3.40
N LEU A 133 2.61 -1.92 4.49
CA LEU A 133 3.65 -1.91 5.50
C LEU A 133 3.07 -2.34 6.85
N ARG A 134 3.91 -2.84 7.75
CA ARG A 134 3.54 -3.29 9.09
C ARG A 134 4.27 -2.45 10.14
N CYS A 135 3.56 -2.06 11.19
CA CYS A 135 4.17 -1.53 12.40
C CYS A 135 4.40 -2.67 13.39
N ASP A 136 5.65 -2.89 13.79
CA ASP A 136 6.01 -3.94 14.75
C ASP A 136 6.13 -3.41 16.19
N HIS A 137 5.83 -2.12 16.42
CA HIS A 137 5.90 -1.53 17.74
C HIS A 137 4.78 -2.03 18.65
N GLU A 138 5.16 -2.63 19.77
CA GLU A 138 4.23 -3.08 20.80
C GLU A 138 3.42 -1.89 21.32
N GLY A 139 2.09 -2.04 21.38
CA GLY A 139 1.16 -0.97 21.77
C GLY A 139 0.76 0.01 20.65
N CYS A 140 1.29 -0.14 19.43
CA CYS A 140 0.78 0.61 18.28
C CYS A 140 -0.46 -0.09 17.68
N GLY A 141 -1.62 0.57 17.72
CA GLY A 141 -2.88 0.02 17.16
C GLY A 141 -2.92 -0.02 15.64
N ALA A 142 -1.97 0.60 14.95
CA ALA A 142 -1.99 0.72 13.50
C ALA A 142 -1.81 -0.58 12.74
N CYS A 143 -1.14 -1.60 13.33
CA CYS A 143 -0.82 -2.92 12.76
C CYS A 143 -0.29 -2.88 11.30
N TYR A 144 -1.15 -2.64 10.32
CA TYR A 144 -0.85 -2.52 8.89
C TYR A 144 -1.24 -1.16 8.32
N TRP A 145 -0.40 -0.65 7.43
CA TRP A 145 -0.60 0.59 6.69
C TRP A 145 -0.63 0.32 5.19
N ASP A 146 -1.60 0.92 4.50
CA ASP A 146 -1.37 1.30 3.11
C ASP A 146 -0.25 2.35 3.08
N ARG A 147 0.78 2.12 2.26
CA ARG A 147 1.99 2.94 2.20
C ARG A 147 1.66 4.40 1.88
N ASP A 148 0.77 4.63 0.94
CA ASP A 148 0.47 5.96 0.41
C ASP A 148 -0.42 6.72 1.40
N VAL A 149 -1.38 6.03 2.04
CA VAL A 149 -2.18 6.60 3.13
C VAL A 149 -1.30 6.99 4.32
N ASN A 150 -0.40 6.12 4.77
CA ASN A 150 0.53 6.42 5.86
C ASN A 150 1.43 7.62 5.52
N ALA A 151 1.95 7.66 4.29
CA ALA A 151 2.73 8.78 3.82
C ALA A 151 1.91 10.07 3.83
N ALA A 152 0.66 10.04 3.35
CA ALA A 152 -0.22 11.22 3.30
C ALA A 152 -0.51 11.80 4.68
N ILE A 153 -0.77 10.95 5.68
CA ILE A 153 -0.98 11.39 7.07
C ILE A 153 0.29 12.08 7.60
N ASN A 154 1.47 11.47 7.41
CA ASN A 154 2.74 12.05 7.84
C ASN A 154 3.07 13.37 7.12
N MET A 155 2.73 13.46 5.83
CA MET A 155 2.91 14.70 5.06
C MET A 155 2.02 15.83 5.58
N LEU A 156 0.78 15.52 5.96
CA LEU A 156 -0.16 16.49 6.53
C LEU A 156 0.31 16.99 7.91
N GLU A 157 0.75 16.08 8.79
CA GLU A 157 1.25 16.45 10.12
C GLU A 157 2.51 17.32 10.03
N LEU A 158 3.44 16.99 9.12
CA LEU A 158 4.62 17.83 8.89
C LEU A 158 4.24 19.22 8.37
N LEU A 159 3.27 19.30 7.46
CA LEU A 159 2.79 20.59 6.95
C LEU A 159 2.15 21.42 8.06
N LYS A 160 1.31 20.80 8.90
CA LYS A 160 0.66 21.45 10.05
C LYS A 160 1.70 21.96 11.05
N SER A 161 2.70 21.16 11.39
CA SER A 161 3.79 21.55 12.29
C SER A 161 4.56 22.77 11.78
N GLU A 162 4.84 22.82 10.47
CA GLU A 162 5.50 23.97 9.85
C GLU A 162 4.61 25.23 9.87
N ILE A 163 3.32 25.12 9.52
CA ILE A 163 2.37 26.24 9.54
C ILE A 163 2.24 26.83 10.95
N LEU A 164 2.29 25.98 11.98
CA LEU A 164 2.22 26.40 13.39
C LEU A 164 3.57 26.92 13.93
N GLY A 165 4.63 26.94 13.13
CA GLY A 165 5.96 27.40 13.57
C GLY A 165 6.67 26.47 14.55
N LEU A 166 6.18 25.23 14.71
CA LEU A 166 6.78 24.22 15.60
C LEU A 166 8.02 23.57 14.98
N GLY A 167 8.27 23.85 13.71
CA GLY A 167 9.37 23.28 12.94
C GLY A 167 9.15 21.81 12.60
N ARG A 168 10.23 21.13 12.21
CA ARG A 168 10.16 19.73 11.78
C ARG A 168 10.11 18.80 12.99
N MET A 169 9.13 17.90 12.99
CA MET A 169 9.00 16.86 14.01
C MET A 169 10.26 15.97 14.08
N VAL A 170 10.74 15.72 15.30
CA VAL A 170 11.98 14.98 15.59
C VAL A 170 12.12 13.64 14.82
N PRO A 171 11.09 12.78 14.73
CA PRO A 171 11.22 11.51 14.01
C PRO A 171 11.56 11.66 12.52
N PHE A 172 11.20 12.79 11.94
CA PHE A 172 11.43 13.12 10.53
C PHE A 172 12.69 13.95 10.30
N ASN A 173 13.52 14.18 11.32
CA ASN A 173 14.79 14.88 11.12
C ASN A 173 15.71 14.11 10.16
N ARG A 174 16.46 14.89 9.37
CA ARG A 174 17.51 14.35 8.49
C ARG A 174 18.68 13.97 9.39
N LYS A 175 19.14 12.73 9.30
CA LYS A 175 20.47 12.35 9.79
C LYS A 175 21.52 12.89 8.83
#